data_AF-A0A849DKU5-F1
#
_entry.id   AF-A0A849DKU5-F1
#
_cell.length_a   1.000
_cell.length_b   1.000
_cell.length_c   1.000
_cell.angle_alpha   90.00
_cell.angle_beta   90.00
_cell.angle_gamma   90.00
#
_symmetry.space_group_name_H-M   'P 1'
#
loop_
_entity.id
_entity.type
_entity.pdbx_description
1 polymer ?
#
loop_
_entity_poly.entity_id
_entity_poly.type
_entity_poly.pdbx_seq_one_letter_code
_entity_poly.pdbx_strand_id
1 'polypeptide(L)'
;MIGHLDPATVHDDDARVESYNVTGSTPTDHRITWHSTVWHPGLPYAVSALARRPSTSHTSALCRAVQTIVDAQLDDGRWPSTDGAATLSVWTIWPYIEALADVRFRSPVASGGLLTVVAPDAIILRTGAARERGVFRTVWRPLPRRGLAGIRRRWAAFVLALFTIGGVWLALLGMIRWREFGLGMVVPIILLLIQIGLPHTRPER
;
A
#
# COMPACT_ATOMS: atom_id res chain seq x y z
N MET A 1 -1.18 -16.49 -19.24
CA MET A 1 -2.31 -16.47 -18.27
C MET A 1 -3.54 -15.69 -18.77
N ILE A 2 -3.46 -14.89 -19.85
CA ILE A 2 -4.59 -14.06 -20.35
C ILE A 2 -5.30 -14.65 -21.57
N GLY A 3 -4.74 -15.66 -22.22
CA GLY A 3 -5.43 -16.37 -23.32
C GLY A 3 -6.72 -17.09 -22.90
N HIS A 4 -7.08 -17.06 -21.61
CA HIS A 4 -8.25 -17.72 -21.04
C HIS A 4 -9.14 -16.77 -20.21
N LEU A 5 -8.88 -15.45 -20.23
CA LEU A 5 -9.78 -14.49 -19.57
C LEU A 5 -10.80 -14.00 -20.59
N ASP A 6 -12.06 -14.36 -20.41
CA ASP A 6 -13.17 -13.72 -21.11
C ASP A 6 -13.73 -12.57 -20.27
N PRO A 7 -13.45 -11.29 -20.61
CA PRO A 7 -13.97 -10.15 -19.85
C PRO A 7 -15.42 -9.82 -20.19
N ALA A 8 -16.07 -10.50 -21.15
CA ALA A 8 -17.39 -10.13 -21.67
C ALA A 8 -18.56 -10.79 -20.94
N THR A 9 -18.31 -11.79 -20.08
CA THR A 9 -19.36 -12.55 -19.41
C THR A 9 -18.97 -12.93 -17.98
N VAL A 10 -19.94 -12.87 -17.06
CA VAL A 10 -19.83 -13.48 -15.72
C VAL A 10 -20.16 -14.97 -15.73
N HIS A 11 -20.85 -15.44 -16.78
CA HIS A 11 -21.07 -16.86 -16.99
C HIS A 11 -19.79 -17.50 -17.47
N ASP A 12 -19.28 -18.38 -16.64
CA ASP A 12 -18.07 -19.13 -16.86
C ASP A 12 -18.44 -20.60 -17.05
N ASP A 13 -18.51 -21.03 -18.31
CA ASP A 13 -18.74 -22.43 -18.68
C ASP A 13 -17.56 -23.32 -18.26
N ASP A 14 -16.39 -22.72 -17.99
CA ASP A 14 -15.19 -23.35 -17.46
C ASP A 14 -15.04 -23.16 -15.94
N ALA A 15 -16.12 -22.76 -15.24
CA ALA A 15 -16.11 -22.55 -13.80
C ALA A 15 -15.62 -23.80 -13.07
N ARG A 16 -14.69 -23.61 -12.13
CA ARG A 16 -14.20 -24.73 -11.31
C ARG A 16 -15.27 -25.12 -10.30
N VAL A 17 -15.44 -26.41 -10.11
CA VAL A 17 -16.44 -26.99 -9.21
C VAL A 17 -15.74 -27.74 -8.09
N GLU A 18 -16.08 -27.40 -6.86
CA GLU A 18 -15.66 -28.14 -5.67
C GLU A 18 -16.87 -28.88 -5.08
N SER A 19 -16.76 -30.21 -4.96
CA SER A 19 -17.82 -31.05 -4.40
C SER A 19 -17.41 -31.66 -3.08
N TYR A 20 -18.30 -31.57 -2.09
CA TYR A 20 -18.09 -32.00 -0.72
C TYR A 20 -19.18 -32.99 -0.31
N ASN A 21 -18.75 -34.09 0.32
CA ASN A 21 -19.66 -35.00 1.00
C ASN A 21 -19.51 -34.78 2.51
N VAL A 22 -20.50 -34.15 3.12
CA VAL A 22 -20.55 -33.92 4.56
C VAL A 22 -21.34 -35.06 5.17
N THR A 23 -20.68 -35.93 5.93
CA THR A 23 -21.38 -37.00 6.66
C THR A 23 -21.58 -36.58 8.11
N GLY A 24 -22.80 -36.64 8.61
CA GLY A 24 -23.11 -36.41 10.01
C GLY A 24 -23.98 -37.53 10.57
N SER A 25 -23.98 -37.65 11.90
CA SER A 25 -24.89 -38.54 12.61
C SER A 25 -26.07 -37.72 13.14
N THR A 26 -27.29 -38.21 12.93
CA THR A 26 -28.46 -37.66 13.62
C THR A 26 -28.43 -38.04 15.10
N PRO A 27 -29.22 -37.36 15.95
CA PRO A 27 -29.41 -37.77 17.35
C PRO A 27 -29.91 -39.22 17.52
N THR A 28 -30.48 -39.81 16.46
CA THR A 28 -30.97 -41.19 16.39
C THR A 28 -29.96 -42.20 15.83
N ASP A 29 -28.67 -41.82 15.72
CA ASP A 29 -27.57 -42.65 15.24
C ASP A 29 -27.69 -43.11 13.76
N HIS A 30 -28.47 -42.38 12.95
CA HIS A 30 -28.48 -42.59 11.51
C HIS A 30 -27.42 -41.70 10.84
N ARG A 31 -26.58 -42.30 9.98
CA ARG A 31 -25.63 -41.55 9.15
C ARG A 31 -26.36 -40.91 7.98
N ILE A 32 -26.36 -39.59 7.93
CA ILE A 32 -26.83 -38.81 6.78
C ILE A 32 -25.60 -38.23 6.07
N THR A 33 -25.59 -38.33 4.74
CA THR A 33 -24.58 -37.67 3.90
C THR A 33 -25.25 -36.57 3.10
N TRP A 34 -24.81 -35.33 3.29
CA TRP A 34 -25.18 -34.21 2.45
C TRP A 34 -24.12 -34.03 1.37
N HIS A 35 -24.58 -33.97 0.12
CA HIS A 35 -23.73 -33.59 -1.00
C HIS A 35 -23.87 -32.08 -1.23
N SER A 36 -22.76 -31.36 -1.20
CA SER A 36 -22.70 -29.93 -1.48
C SER A 36 -21.74 -29.67 -2.62
N THR A 37 -22.09 -28.76 -3.52
CA THR A 37 -21.25 -28.35 -4.64
C THR A 37 -21.11 -26.83 -4.62
N VAL A 38 -19.87 -26.35 -4.75
CA VAL A 38 -19.52 -24.93 -4.77
C VAL A 38 -18.91 -24.60 -6.13
N TRP A 39 -19.43 -23.56 -6.76
CA TRP A 39 -18.97 -23.07 -8.06
C TRP A 39 -18.07 -21.85 -7.88
N HIS A 40 -16.94 -21.86 -8.59
CA HIS A 40 -15.92 -20.82 -8.53
C HIS A 40 -15.86 -20.09 -9.88
N PRO A 41 -16.55 -18.95 -10.02
CA PRO A 41 -16.53 -18.18 -11.27
C PRO A 41 -15.13 -17.58 -11.50
N GLY A 42 -14.54 -17.81 -12.67
CA GLY A 42 -13.17 -17.41 -12.99
C GLY A 42 -12.95 -15.90 -13.09
N LEU A 43 -13.94 -15.16 -13.60
CA LEU A 43 -13.85 -13.71 -13.81
C LEU A 43 -13.47 -12.91 -12.55
N PRO A 44 -14.16 -13.03 -11.40
CA PRO A 44 -13.79 -12.28 -10.19
C PRO A 44 -12.38 -12.62 -9.67
N TYR A 45 -11.94 -13.88 -9.77
CA TYR A 45 -10.58 -14.24 -9.37
C TYR A 45 -9.53 -13.62 -10.29
N ALA A 46 -9.78 -13.60 -11.60
CA ALA A 46 -8.90 -12.95 -12.56
C ALA A 46 -8.83 -11.43 -12.32
N VAL A 47 -9.96 -10.78 -12.04
CA VAL A 47 -10.03 -9.36 -11.70
C VAL A 47 -9.24 -9.06 -10.42
N SER A 48 -9.42 -9.85 -9.36
CA SER A 48 -8.65 -9.72 -8.11
C SER A 48 -7.14 -9.87 -8.37
N ALA A 49 -6.73 -10.87 -9.16
CA ALA A 49 -5.32 -11.09 -9.50
C ALA A 49 -4.72 -9.91 -10.28
N LEU A 50 -5.44 -9.38 -11.28
CA LEU A 50 -5.05 -8.22 -12.06
C LEU A 50 -4.99 -6.93 -11.22
N ALA A 51 -5.95 -6.75 -10.31
CA ALA A 51 -5.98 -5.61 -9.40
C ALA A 51 -4.81 -5.62 -8.40
N ARG A 52 -4.42 -6.81 -7.92
CA ARG A 52 -3.28 -6.99 -7.00
C ARG A 52 -1.92 -6.84 -7.68
N ARG A 53 -1.82 -7.11 -8.98
CA ARG A 53 -0.60 -6.94 -9.79
C ARG A 53 -0.90 -6.14 -11.05
N PRO A 54 -1.09 -4.82 -10.92
CA PRO A 54 -1.45 -3.98 -12.05
C PRO A 54 -0.33 -3.94 -13.08
N SER A 55 -0.65 -4.29 -14.32
CA SER A 55 0.22 -4.14 -15.49
C SER A 55 -0.51 -3.32 -16.55
N THR A 56 0.18 -2.35 -17.16
CA THR A 56 -0.39 -1.42 -18.14
C THR A 56 -0.97 -2.09 -19.38
N SER A 57 -0.47 -3.27 -19.75
CA SER A 57 -0.95 -4.03 -20.92
C SER A 57 -2.36 -4.60 -20.75
N HIS A 58 -2.92 -4.63 -19.54
CA HIS A 58 -4.19 -5.32 -19.25
C HIS A 58 -5.25 -4.41 -18.65
N THR A 59 -5.04 -3.10 -18.67
CA THR A 59 -5.97 -2.12 -18.08
C THR A 59 -7.32 -2.12 -18.78
N SER A 60 -7.38 -2.21 -20.11
CA SER A 60 -8.64 -2.26 -20.86
C SER A 60 -9.45 -3.52 -20.55
N ALA A 61 -8.78 -4.68 -20.48
CA ALA A 61 -9.41 -5.95 -20.11
C ALA A 61 -9.92 -5.93 -18.67
N LEU A 62 -9.15 -5.36 -17.73
CA LEU A 62 -9.57 -5.17 -16.35
C LEU A 62 -10.80 -4.26 -16.24
N CYS A 63 -10.79 -3.11 -16.92
CA CYS A 63 -11.93 -2.19 -16.93
C CYS A 63 -13.19 -2.86 -17.49
N ARG A 64 -13.07 -3.58 -18.61
CA ARG A 64 -14.18 -4.32 -19.20
C ARG A 64 -14.70 -5.39 -18.25
N ALA A 65 -13.82 -6.19 -17.65
CA ALA A 65 -14.21 -7.23 -16.69
C ALA A 65 -14.92 -6.66 -15.45
N VAL A 66 -14.44 -5.53 -14.91
CA VAL A 66 -15.09 -4.84 -13.80
C VAL A 66 -16.46 -4.33 -14.20
N GLN A 67 -16.58 -3.73 -15.39
CA GLN A 67 -17.85 -3.28 -15.93
C GLN A 67 -18.83 -4.44 -16.08
N THR A 68 -18.42 -5.55 -16.69
CA THR A 68 -19.23 -6.77 -16.80
C THR A 68 -19.69 -7.28 -15.44
N ILE A 69 -18.82 -7.29 -14.42
CA ILE A 69 -19.21 -7.66 -13.06
C ILE A 69 -20.28 -6.70 -12.53
N VAL A 70 -20.10 -5.38 -12.64
CA VAL A 70 -21.08 -4.42 -12.11
C VAL A 70 -22.42 -4.51 -12.87
N ASP A 71 -22.39 -4.59 -14.19
CA ASP A 71 -23.57 -4.62 -15.05
C ASP A 71 -24.37 -5.93 -14.92
N ALA A 72 -23.70 -7.03 -14.56
CA ALA A 72 -24.35 -8.32 -14.34
C ALA A 72 -24.88 -8.51 -12.91
N GLN A 73 -24.76 -7.51 -12.03
CA GLN A 73 -25.33 -7.59 -10.69
C GLN A 73 -26.87 -7.56 -10.78
N LEU A 74 -27.52 -8.53 -10.15
CA LEU A 74 -28.98 -8.63 -10.04
C LEU A 74 -29.52 -7.60 -9.03
N ASP A 75 -30.81 -7.29 -9.12
CA ASP A 75 -31.48 -6.29 -8.25
C ASP A 75 -31.38 -6.60 -6.75
N ASP A 76 -31.19 -7.87 -6.39
CA ASP A 76 -31.02 -8.33 -5.00
C ASP A 76 -29.55 -8.31 -4.54
N GLY A 77 -28.65 -7.77 -5.37
CA GLY A 77 -27.22 -7.63 -5.10
C GLY A 77 -26.39 -8.88 -5.42
N ARG A 78 -27.00 -9.95 -5.95
CA ARG A 78 -26.30 -11.18 -6.33
C ARG A 78 -25.73 -11.12 -7.74
N TRP A 79 -25.01 -12.18 -8.12
CA TRP A 79 -24.60 -12.46 -9.49
C TRP A 79 -25.26 -13.74 -9.99
N PRO A 80 -25.49 -13.85 -11.31
CA PRO A 80 -25.96 -15.07 -11.94
C PRO A 80 -25.03 -16.24 -11.62
N SER A 81 -25.59 -17.34 -11.11
CA SER A 81 -24.85 -18.58 -10.85
C SER A 81 -24.96 -19.50 -12.06
N THR A 82 -23.85 -20.11 -12.48
CA THR A 82 -23.80 -21.01 -13.64
C THR A 82 -24.61 -22.29 -13.44
N ASP A 83 -24.88 -22.67 -12.18
CA ASP A 83 -25.63 -23.88 -11.83
C ASP A 83 -27.15 -23.69 -11.78
N GLY A 84 -27.64 -22.46 -12.02
CA GLY A 84 -29.05 -22.12 -11.90
C GLY A 84 -29.61 -22.32 -10.48
N ALA A 85 -28.77 -22.53 -9.47
CA ALA A 85 -29.21 -22.76 -8.12
C ALA A 85 -29.79 -21.47 -7.54
N ALA A 86 -31.05 -21.54 -7.10
CA ALA A 86 -31.74 -20.43 -6.45
C ALA A 86 -31.26 -20.20 -5.00
N THR A 87 -30.36 -21.03 -4.48
CA THR A 87 -29.92 -20.99 -3.09
C THR A 87 -28.97 -19.83 -2.84
N LEU A 88 -29.37 -18.94 -1.93
CA LEU A 88 -28.59 -17.78 -1.53
C LEU A 88 -27.39 -18.25 -0.70
N SER A 89 -26.19 -18.16 -1.26
CA SER A 89 -24.96 -18.57 -0.62
C SER A 89 -23.97 -17.42 -0.60
N VAL A 90 -23.34 -17.18 0.55
CA VAL A 90 -22.24 -16.21 0.65
C VAL A 90 -21.10 -16.60 -0.30
N TRP A 91 -20.90 -17.89 -0.55
CA TRP A 91 -19.82 -18.39 -1.38
C TRP A 91 -19.97 -18.05 -2.86
N THR A 92 -21.20 -17.82 -3.35
CA THR A 92 -21.43 -17.41 -4.75
C THR A 92 -21.26 -15.91 -4.95
N ILE A 93 -21.42 -15.11 -3.89
CA ILE A 93 -21.34 -13.65 -3.92
C ILE A 93 -19.94 -13.15 -3.55
N TRP A 94 -19.28 -13.82 -2.60
CA TRP A 94 -18.00 -13.42 -2.01
C TRP A 94 -16.91 -13.11 -3.06
N PRO A 95 -16.67 -13.93 -4.10
CA PRO A 95 -15.62 -13.67 -5.07
C PRO A 95 -15.79 -12.33 -5.79
N TYR A 96 -17.03 -11.97 -6.14
CA TYR A 96 -17.34 -10.70 -6.80
C TYR A 96 -17.10 -9.50 -5.89
N ILE A 97 -17.53 -9.60 -4.63
CA ILE A 97 -17.26 -8.55 -3.62
C ILE A 97 -15.76 -8.38 -3.40
N GLU A 98 -15.01 -9.47 -3.25
CA GLU A 98 -13.56 -9.43 -3.07
C GLU A 98 -12.86 -8.79 -4.28
N ALA A 99 -13.28 -9.13 -5.50
CA ALA A 99 -12.77 -8.55 -6.73
C ALA A 99 -13.00 -7.03 -6.80
N LEU A 100 -14.23 -6.59 -6.52
CA LEU A 100 -14.59 -5.17 -6.50
C LEU A 100 -13.85 -4.41 -5.38
N ALA A 101 -13.70 -5.04 -4.21
CA ALA A 101 -12.92 -4.49 -3.11
C ALA A 101 -11.45 -4.34 -3.49
N ASP A 102 -10.84 -5.34 -4.14
CA ASP A 102 -9.45 -5.26 -4.59
C ASP A 102 -9.26 -4.18 -5.65
N VAL A 103 -10.19 -4.03 -6.58
CA VAL A 103 -10.17 -2.91 -7.52
C VAL A 103 -10.28 -1.58 -6.78
N ARG A 104 -11.18 -1.47 -5.80
CA ARG A 104 -11.34 -0.24 -5.00
C ARG A 104 -10.11 0.10 -4.15
N PHE A 105 -9.46 -0.87 -3.53
CA PHE A 105 -8.42 -0.62 -2.53
C PHE A 105 -7.00 -0.80 -3.04
N ARG A 106 -6.81 -1.60 -4.10
CA ARG A 106 -5.48 -1.96 -4.62
C ARG A 106 -5.24 -1.47 -6.04
N SER A 107 -6.28 -1.04 -6.78
CA SER A 107 -6.06 -0.41 -8.08
C SER A 107 -5.25 0.87 -7.93
N PRO A 108 -4.30 1.15 -8.83
CA PRO A 108 -3.60 2.42 -8.86
C PRO A 108 -4.56 3.62 -8.98
N VAL A 109 -5.77 3.45 -9.52
CA VAL A 109 -6.82 4.48 -9.62
C VAL A 109 -7.23 5.03 -8.25
N ALA A 110 -7.23 4.18 -7.20
CA ALA A 110 -7.66 4.56 -5.85
C ALA A 110 -6.66 5.46 -5.11
N SER A 111 -5.43 5.58 -5.61
CA SER A 111 -4.33 6.25 -4.90
C SER A 111 -4.36 7.80 -4.94
N GLY A 112 -5.53 8.40 -5.20
CA GLY A 112 -5.69 9.87 -5.22
C GLY A 112 -4.87 10.56 -6.31
N GLY A 113 -4.54 9.83 -7.38
CA GLY A 113 -3.80 10.35 -8.52
C GLY A 113 -4.63 11.36 -9.32
N LEU A 114 -3.96 12.31 -9.97
CA LEU A 114 -4.63 13.24 -10.88
C LEU A 114 -5.05 12.46 -12.14
N LEU A 115 -6.33 12.50 -12.46
CA LEU A 115 -6.92 11.84 -13.62
C LEU A 115 -7.13 12.89 -14.71
N THR A 116 -6.35 12.80 -15.78
CA THR A 116 -6.51 13.70 -16.94
C THR A 116 -7.03 12.87 -18.10
N VAL A 117 -8.28 13.12 -18.49
CA VAL A 117 -8.88 12.53 -19.68
C VAL A 117 -8.30 13.25 -20.89
N VAL A 118 -7.56 12.54 -21.73
CA VAL A 118 -6.89 13.09 -22.93
C VAL A 118 -7.73 12.84 -24.18
N ALA A 119 -8.48 11.75 -24.21
CA ALA A 119 -9.40 11.40 -25.29
C ALA A 119 -10.56 10.57 -24.72
N PRO A 120 -11.65 10.34 -25.49
CA PRO A 120 -12.79 9.52 -25.05
C PRO A 120 -12.39 8.14 -24.52
N ASP A 121 -11.33 7.56 -25.09
CA ASP A 121 -10.82 6.23 -24.73
C ASP A 121 -9.45 6.26 -24.03
N ALA A 122 -8.94 7.45 -23.69
CA ALA A 122 -7.60 7.60 -23.13
C ALA A 122 -7.60 8.44 -21.85
N ILE A 123 -7.25 7.78 -20.75
CA ILE A 123 -7.12 8.39 -19.43
C ILE A 123 -5.67 8.31 -18.98
N ILE A 124 -5.06 9.45 -18.70
CA ILE A 124 -3.76 9.50 -18.03
C ILE A 124 -4.00 9.53 -16.53
N LEU A 125 -3.56 8.46 -15.86
CA LEU A 125 -3.60 8.34 -14.41
C LEU A 125 -2.23 8.68 -13.83
N ARG A 126 -2.09 9.85 -13.20
CA ARG A 126 -0.82 10.28 -12.60
C ARG A 126 -0.80 9.97 -11.11
N THR A 127 -0.18 8.85 -10.73
CA THR A 127 -0.14 8.36 -9.34
C THR A 127 1.21 8.65 -8.66
N GLY A 128 1.17 9.27 -7.48
CA GLY A 128 2.32 9.46 -6.59
C GLY A 128 3.35 10.54 -6.99
N ALA A 129 3.74 11.39 -6.02
CA ALA A 129 4.89 12.32 -5.91
C ALA A 129 5.36 13.15 -7.13
N ALA A 130 4.68 13.07 -8.27
CA ALA A 130 4.83 13.97 -9.41
C ALA A 130 3.86 15.14 -9.29
N ARG A 131 3.53 15.52 -8.05
CA ARG A 131 2.97 16.83 -7.71
C ARG A 131 4.00 17.84 -8.17
N GLU A 132 3.65 18.62 -9.19
CA GLU A 132 4.31 19.87 -9.62
C GLU A 132 5.74 20.00 -9.11
N ARG A 133 6.69 19.28 -9.71
CA ARG A 133 8.10 19.62 -9.53
C ARG A 133 8.32 20.89 -10.35
N GLY A 134 8.04 22.03 -9.73
CA GLY A 134 8.54 23.31 -10.22
C GLY A 134 10.03 23.14 -10.49
N VAL A 135 10.46 23.54 -11.69
CA VAL A 135 11.83 23.37 -12.20
C VAL A 135 12.89 23.79 -11.18
N PHE A 136 12.57 24.76 -10.32
CA PHE A 136 13.36 25.25 -9.20
C PHE A 136 13.75 24.20 -8.15
N ARG A 137 12.97 23.12 -7.94
CA ARG A 137 13.27 22.08 -6.95
C ARG A 137 14.16 20.96 -7.50
N THR A 138 14.40 20.92 -8.81
CA THR A 138 15.41 20.03 -9.43
C THR A 138 16.82 20.55 -9.19
N VAL A 139 16.97 21.87 -9.03
CA VAL A 139 18.24 22.53 -8.70
C VAL A 139 18.64 22.33 -7.25
N TRP A 140 17.66 22.30 -6.33
CA TRP A 140 17.90 22.13 -4.91
C TRP A 140 17.60 20.69 -4.47
N ARG A 141 18.59 19.80 -4.65
CA ARG A 141 18.56 18.46 -4.06
C ARG A 141 18.35 18.59 -2.54
N PRO A 142 17.33 17.95 -1.94
CA PRO A 142 17.26 17.86 -0.49
C PRO A 142 18.45 17.05 0.01
N LEU A 143 19.13 17.54 1.05
CA LEU A 143 20.28 16.86 1.65
C LEU A 143 19.94 15.38 1.93
N PRO A 144 20.83 14.44 1.59
CA PRO A 144 20.57 13.02 1.74
C PRO A 144 20.31 12.69 3.21
N ARG A 145 19.18 12.01 3.50
CA ARG A 145 18.78 11.52 4.85
C ARG A 145 19.87 10.73 5.60
N ARG A 146 20.90 10.23 4.90
CA ARG A 146 22.11 9.63 5.51
C ARG A 146 22.93 10.62 6.34
N GLY A 147 22.98 11.91 5.97
CA GLY A 147 23.65 12.95 6.75
C GLY A 147 22.94 13.25 8.07
N LEU A 148 21.61 13.27 8.07
CA LEU A 148 20.79 13.47 9.27
C LEU A 148 20.92 12.31 10.27
N ALA A 149 21.09 11.07 9.79
CA ALA A 149 21.37 9.92 10.66
C ALA A 149 22.74 10.05 11.36
N GLY A 150 23.74 10.62 10.68
CA GLY A 150 25.04 10.94 11.25
C GLY A 150 24.97 12.07 12.29
N ILE A 151 24.20 13.13 12.00
CA ILE A 151 23.93 14.23 12.94
C ILE A 151 23.22 13.72 14.19
N ARG A 152 22.21 12.85 14.04
CA ARG A 152 21.49 12.26 15.18
C ARG A 152 22.39 11.38 16.05
N ARG A 153 23.36 10.69 15.44
CA ARG A 153 24.33 9.83 16.16
C ARG A 153 25.44 10.62 16.85
N ARG A 154 25.73 11.85 16.42
CA ARG A 154 26.80 12.70 16.95
C ARG A 154 26.31 14.09 17.40
N TRP A 155 25.08 14.16 17.89
CA TRP A 155 24.41 15.45 18.11
C TRP A 155 25.16 16.36 19.10
N ALA A 156 25.74 15.83 20.19
CA ALA A 156 26.47 16.68 21.14
C ALA A 156 27.78 17.24 20.55
N ALA A 157 28.47 16.48 19.70
CA ALA A 157 29.64 16.99 18.98
C ALA A 157 29.27 18.13 18.01
N PHE A 158 28.10 18.04 17.36
CA PHE A 158 27.58 19.13 16.53
C PHE A 158 27.20 20.37 17.35
N VAL A 159 26.56 20.19 18.51
CA VAL A 159 26.25 21.30 19.42
C VAL A 159 27.52 21.97 19.92
N LEU A 160 28.54 21.19 20.30
CA LEU A 160 29.84 21.72 20.72
C LEU A 160 30.53 22.49 19.59
N ALA A 161 30.53 21.96 18.36
CA ALA A 161 31.08 22.64 17.19
C ALA A 161 30.36 23.98 16.91
N LEU A 162 29.02 23.99 17.03
CA LEU A 162 28.24 25.20 16.84
C LEU A 162 28.51 26.25 17.92
N PHE A 163 28.62 25.84 19.19
CA PHE A 163 28.95 26.73 20.31
C PHE A 163 30.38 27.26 20.23
N THR A 164 31.34 26.43 19.82
CA THR A 164 32.73 26.86 19.62
C THR A 164 32.84 27.85 18.47
N ILE A 165 32.30 27.52 17.30
CA ILE A 165 32.35 28.41 16.14
C ILE A 165 31.60 29.71 16.45
N GLY A 166 30.38 29.62 16.99
CA GLY A 166 29.58 30.79 17.34
C GLY A 166 30.27 31.67 18.39
N GLY A 167 30.77 31.09 19.47
CA GLY A 167 31.41 31.87 20.53
C GLY A 167 32.77 32.44 20.15
N VAL A 168 33.58 31.76 19.33
CA VAL A 168 34.79 32.35 18.73
C VAL A 168 34.42 33.52 17.83
N TRP A 169 33.36 33.39 17.03
CA TRP A 169 32.90 34.45 16.15
C TRP A 169 32.38 35.68 16.92
N LEU A 170 31.62 35.46 18.00
CA LEU A 170 31.17 36.54 18.89
C LEU A 170 32.32 37.20 19.68
N ALA A 171 33.34 36.42 20.08
CA ALA A 171 34.53 36.96 20.74
C ALA A 171 35.38 37.80 19.79
N LEU A 172 35.51 37.39 18.53
CA LEU A 172 36.19 38.16 17.48
C LEU A 172 35.47 39.48 17.15
N LEU A 173 34.14 39.52 17.28
CA LEU A 173 33.33 40.73 17.19
C LEU A 173 33.39 41.62 18.45
N GLY A 174 34.13 41.20 19.49
CA GLY A 174 34.28 41.94 20.73
C GLY A 174 33.02 41.99 21.60
N MET A 175 31.99 41.20 21.28
CA MET A 175 30.71 41.21 21.99
C MET A 175 30.76 40.44 23.32
N ILE A 176 31.72 39.54 23.48
CA ILE A 176 31.86 38.66 24.66
C ILE A 176 33.32 38.63 25.09
N ARG A 177 33.57 38.68 26.40
CA ARG A 177 34.93 38.52 26.95
C ARG A 177 35.33 37.05 26.94
N TRP A 178 36.59 36.74 26.63
CA TRP A 178 37.11 35.36 26.58
C TRP A 178 36.81 34.53 27.83
N ARG A 179 36.70 35.18 28.99
CA ARG A 179 36.35 34.54 30.27
C ARG A 179 34.89 34.05 30.31
N GLU A 180 33.96 34.78 29.69
CA GLU A 180 32.54 34.42 29.59
C GLU A 180 32.34 33.31 28.55
N PHE A 181 33.11 33.33 27.47
CA PHE A 181 33.14 32.24 26.48
C PHE A 181 33.59 30.92 27.11
N GLY A 182 34.67 30.94 27.91
CA GLY A 182 35.14 29.76 28.63
C GLY A 182 34.09 29.15 29.57
N LEU A 183 33.27 30.00 30.21
CA LEU A 183 32.20 29.56 31.10
C LEU A 183 31.01 28.95 30.34
N GLY A 184 30.68 29.51 29.17
CA GLY A 184 29.66 28.97 28.26
C GLY A 184 30.02 27.60 27.65
N MET A 185 31.32 27.27 27.58
CA MET A 185 31.82 25.99 27.06
C MET A 185 31.65 24.81 28.02
N VAL A 186 31.36 25.06 29.30
CA VAL A 186 31.18 24.00 30.31
C VAL A 186 29.99 23.09 29.96
N VAL A 187 28.86 23.67 29.57
CA VAL A 187 27.64 22.93 29.22
C VAL A 187 27.85 21.96 28.04
N PRO A 188 28.35 22.38 26.87
CA PRO A 188 28.55 21.46 25.74
C PRO A 188 29.66 20.44 25.98
N ILE A 189 30.67 20.73 26.82
CA ILE A 189 31.67 19.72 27.24
C ILE A 189 31.03 18.62 28.10
N ILE A 190 30.20 18.99 29.08
CA ILE A 190 29.47 18.01 29.90
C ILE A 190 28.56 17.13 29.03
N LEU A 191 27.85 17.73 28.07
CA LEU A 191 27.01 16.98 27.12
C LEU A 191 27.82 16.00 26.25
N LEU A 192 29.02 16.39 25.82
CA LEU A 192 29.92 15.51 25.09
C LEU A 192 30.38 14.32 25.95
N LEU A 193 30.74 14.56 27.21
CA LEU A 193 31.15 13.51 28.15
C LEU A 193 30.01 12.52 28.42
N ILE A 194 28.77 13.00 28.59
CA ILE A 194 27.59 12.14 28.73
C ILE A 194 27.40 11.28 27.47
N GLN A 195 27.56 11.88 26.28
CA GLN A 195 27.42 11.13 25.04
C GLN A 195 28.48 10.02 24.88
N ILE A 196 29.71 10.26 25.32
CA ILE A 196 30.81 9.28 25.27
C ILE A 196 30.65 8.20 26.35
N GLY A 197 30.16 8.58 27.54
CA GLY A 197 30.00 7.68 28.68
C GLY A 197 28.77 6.77 28.62
N LEU A 198 27.79 7.05 27.76
CA LEU A 198 26.62 6.18 27.59
C LEU A 198 27.00 4.92 26.78
N PRO A 199 26.92 3.72 27.38
CA PRO A 199 27.17 2.48 26.65
C PRO A 199 26.11 2.36 25.55
N HIS A 200 26.59 2.19 24.32
CA HIS A 200 25.72 2.00 23.17
C HIS A 200 25.13 0.59 23.24
N THR A 201 23.97 0.43 23.89
CA THR A 201 23.18 -0.79 23.79
C THR A 201 22.76 -0.97 22.34
N ARG A 202 23.45 -1.87 21.64
CA ARG A 202 22.99 -2.39 20.35
C ARG A 202 21.71 -3.18 20.63
N PRO A 203 20.57 -2.86 20.01
CA PRO A 203 19.51 -3.84 19.88
C PRO A 203 20.03 -4.90 18.91
N GLU A 204 20.28 -6.10 19.43
CA GLU A 204 20.56 -7.28 18.62
C GLU A 204 19.43 -7.47 17.60
N ARG A 205 19.83 -7.60 16.33
CA ARG A 205 19.03 -8.13 15.23
C ARG A 205 19.91 -9.09 14.47
#